data_AF-A0A3R8SVJ6-F1
#
_entry.id   AF-A0A3R8SVJ6-F1
#
_cell.length_a   1.000
_cell.length_b   1.000
_cell.length_c   1.000
_cell.angle_alpha   90.00
_cell.angle_beta   90.00
_cell.angle_gamma   90.00
#
_symmetry.space_group_name_H-M   'P 1'
#
loop_
_entity.id
_entity.type
_entity.pdbx_description
1 polymer ?
#
loop_
_entity_poly.entity_id
_entity_poly.type
_entity_poly.pdbx_seq_one_letter_code
_entity_poly.pdbx_strand_id
1 'polypeptide(L)'
;ACNAPSVRDQPTRDETATAFLQQLPPPLQADVLDVVRRCRGNSECALPPLRQLLSQLPPDTQRALSHLLGEHPAATDTSIASSGWPPGAAAQALPLDWIEHAAVLLARLHDTEADELQLTLDVISQATLDAQRSAYEGHSPRHFDPADERRVNQARMDAIRARFRQQGLALEAQDFTLHAVNDMGERGLHHGRNLWLEIVGDAPVHRTLLLMAHGDTGGVALRSSGTWANGSGVAALLAIARRFAEQGVPTGTRVQLLVSDLGSEGWIGAKAFVQRCQAERNCPDLTVNLDRLGWGDALAISGTDRHVLVNQALEHPGQRDPRPVAALEARLVEHLHDAAAADRLPVADVPGWSLESDHIPLQREGLAAVGLTQGTAQEMAHSARFLRAREAMNAAADAVQWEHYEDWRAGQLETALEQTVGRQLSRWLDARAAFAAEGLPRAQRIADSALDQPGPAAVNPQAAMRIANVAHAAVLALLREEAA
;
A
#
# COMPACT_ATOMS: atom_id res chain seq x y z
N ALA A 1 -42.82 19.91 -21.69
CA ALA A 1 -41.54 20.16 -22.37
C ALA A 1 -40.47 19.35 -21.63
N CYS A 2 -40.10 18.20 -22.19
CA CYS A 2 -39.03 17.37 -21.63
C CYS A 2 -37.70 17.94 -22.16
N ASN A 3 -36.86 18.42 -21.25
CA ASN A 3 -35.53 18.93 -21.59
C ASN A 3 -34.65 17.75 -22.03
N ALA A 4 -34.04 17.89 -23.22
CA ALA A 4 -32.99 16.99 -23.68
C ALA A 4 -31.75 17.11 -22.75
N PRO A 5 -31.03 16.00 -22.51
CA PRO A 5 -29.81 16.02 -21.72
C PRO A 5 -28.73 16.89 -22.40
N SER A 6 -27.98 17.62 -21.58
CA SER A 6 -26.91 18.51 -22.04
C SER A 6 -25.75 17.72 -22.63
N VAL A 7 -25.09 18.28 -23.66
CA VAL A 7 -23.96 17.70 -24.43
C VAL A 7 -22.66 17.66 -23.59
N ARG A 8 -22.72 17.46 -22.27
CA ARG A 8 -21.55 17.46 -21.36
C ARG A 8 -21.23 16.12 -20.70
N ASP A 9 -21.98 15.05 -20.95
CA ASP A 9 -21.77 13.73 -20.31
C ASP A 9 -21.24 12.65 -21.27
N GLN A 10 -20.62 13.01 -22.40
CA GLN A 10 -19.89 12.00 -23.19
C GLN A 10 -18.49 11.83 -22.60
N PRO A 11 -18.13 10.61 -22.15
CA PRO A 11 -16.80 10.37 -21.63
C PRO A 11 -15.76 10.70 -22.69
N THR A 12 -14.64 11.25 -22.26
CA THR A 12 -13.52 11.51 -23.17
C THR A 12 -13.04 10.20 -23.82
N ARG A 13 -12.37 10.30 -24.97
CA ARG A 13 -11.86 9.10 -25.66
C ARG A 13 -10.85 8.33 -24.79
N ASP A 14 -10.13 9.02 -23.92
CA ASP A 14 -9.17 8.43 -22.97
C ASP A 14 -9.90 7.72 -21.82
N GLU A 15 -10.98 8.31 -21.30
CA GLU A 15 -11.87 7.63 -20.33
C GLU A 15 -12.46 6.34 -20.90
N THR A 16 -12.75 6.31 -22.21
CA THR A 16 -13.25 5.10 -22.88
C THR A 16 -12.15 4.02 -22.99
N ALA A 17 -10.90 4.42 -23.24
CA ALA A 17 -9.76 3.50 -23.31
C ALA A 17 -9.45 2.88 -21.94
N THR A 18 -9.40 3.69 -20.89
CA THR A 18 -9.19 3.23 -19.51
C THR A 18 -10.34 2.34 -19.04
N ALA A 19 -11.59 2.69 -19.34
CA ALA A 19 -12.74 1.87 -19.00
C ALA A 19 -12.70 0.50 -19.71
N PHE A 20 -12.20 0.42 -20.95
CA PHE A 20 -12.03 -0.85 -21.65
C PHE A 20 -10.86 -1.66 -21.09
N LEU A 21 -9.73 -1.03 -20.76
CA LEU A 21 -8.59 -1.68 -20.10
C LEU A 21 -9.04 -2.40 -18.82
N GLN A 22 -9.83 -1.73 -17.98
CA GLN A 22 -10.34 -2.30 -16.72
C GLN A 22 -11.24 -3.54 -16.91
N GLN A 23 -11.76 -3.77 -18.11
CA GLN A 23 -12.58 -4.95 -18.42
C GLN A 23 -11.75 -6.14 -18.93
N LEU A 24 -10.47 -5.93 -19.26
CA LEU A 24 -9.60 -7.02 -19.70
C LEU A 24 -9.20 -7.90 -18.49
N PRO A 25 -8.86 -9.18 -18.70
CA PRO A 25 -8.24 -9.99 -17.65
C PRO A 25 -6.93 -9.36 -17.16
N PRO A 26 -6.56 -9.43 -15.86
CA PRO A 26 -5.35 -8.79 -15.33
C PRO A 26 -4.04 -9.13 -16.08
N PRO A 27 -3.80 -10.38 -16.54
CA PRO A 27 -2.62 -10.67 -17.36
C PRO A 27 -2.60 -9.86 -18.66
N LEU A 28 -3.77 -9.71 -19.29
CA LEU A 28 -3.90 -8.96 -20.54
C LEU A 28 -3.78 -7.45 -20.31
N GLN A 29 -4.31 -6.94 -19.20
CA GLN A 29 -4.09 -5.54 -18.78
C GLN A 29 -2.59 -5.24 -18.66
N ALA A 30 -1.84 -6.14 -18.01
CA ALA A 30 -0.40 -6.01 -17.84
C ALA A 30 0.34 -5.95 -19.17
N ASP A 31 0.00 -6.86 -20.08
CA ASP A 31 0.66 -6.90 -21.38
C ASP A 31 0.32 -5.68 -22.24
N VAL A 32 -0.93 -5.19 -22.17
CA VAL A 32 -1.35 -3.96 -22.86
C VAL A 32 -0.59 -2.75 -22.34
N LEU A 33 -0.54 -2.55 -21.01
CA LEU A 33 0.16 -1.43 -20.41
C LEU A 33 1.67 -1.50 -20.69
N ASP A 34 2.27 -2.70 -20.68
CA ASP A 34 3.67 -2.89 -21.07
C ASP A 34 3.95 -2.48 -22.52
N VAL A 35 3.05 -2.78 -23.44
CA VAL A 35 3.15 -2.35 -24.85
C VAL A 35 3.03 -0.82 -24.96
N VAL A 36 2.02 -0.22 -24.33
CA VAL A 36 1.79 1.23 -24.33
C VAL A 36 3.01 1.96 -23.75
N ARG A 37 3.59 1.43 -22.66
CA ARG A 37 4.80 1.93 -22.01
C ARG A 37 6.03 1.83 -22.91
N ARG A 38 6.31 0.65 -23.50
CA ARG A 38 7.45 0.46 -24.42
C ARG A 38 7.37 1.43 -25.60
N CYS A 39 6.16 1.78 -26.01
CA CYS A 39 5.89 2.75 -27.06
C CYS A 39 5.76 4.20 -26.58
N ARG A 40 5.89 4.47 -25.28
CA ARG A 40 5.77 5.80 -24.66
C ARG A 40 4.47 6.53 -25.05
N GLY A 41 3.36 5.80 -25.11
CA GLY A 41 2.07 6.33 -25.56
C GLY A 41 2.00 6.65 -27.06
N ASN A 42 3.01 6.28 -27.87
CA ASN A 42 2.94 6.41 -29.32
C ASN A 42 2.03 5.32 -29.89
N SER A 43 0.85 5.74 -30.37
CA SER A 43 -0.17 4.83 -30.91
C SER A 43 0.31 4.05 -32.13
N GLU A 44 1.16 4.63 -32.99
CA GLU A 44 1.68 3.93 -34.19
C GLU A 44 2.64 2.80 -33.81
N CYS A 45 3.43 3.01 -32.75
CA CYS A 45 4.27 1.97 -32.18
C CYS A 45 3.44 0.88 -31.47
N ALA A 46 2.42 1.28 -30.72
CA ALA A 46 1.65 0.36 -29.88
C ALA A 46 0.67 -0.52 -30.69
N LEU A 47 0.16 -0.03 -31.82
CA LEU A 47 -0.88 -0.71 -32.59
C LEU A 47 -0.50 -2.14 -33.03
N PRO A 48 0.67 -2.38 -33.68
CA PRO A 48 1.01 -3.73 -34.13
C PRO A 48 1.13 -4.77 -33.01
N PRO A 49 1.87 -4.52 -31.90
CA PRO A 49 1.94 -5.47 -30.80
C PRO A 49 0.59 -5.66 -30.08
N LEU A 50 -0.26 -4.62 -29.95
CA LEU A 50 -1.60 -4.78 -29.36
C LEU A 50 -2.52 -5.65 -30.22
N ARG A 51 -2.50 -5.50 -31.54
CA ARG A 51 -3.26 -6.40 -32.45
C ARG A 51 -2.80 -7.85 -32.29
N GLN A 52 -1.48 -8.05 -32.25
CA GLN A 52 -0.91 -9.38 -32.08
C GLN A 52 -1.35 -10.01 -30.76
N LEU A 53 -1.26 -9.25 -29.66
CA LEU A 53 -1.68 -9.67 -28.33
C LEU A 53 -3.13 -10.15 -28.33
N LEU A 54 -4.03 -9.33 -28.86
CA LEU A 54 -5.46 -9.61 -28.94
C LEU A 54 -5.78 -10.82 -29.85
N SER A 55 -5.07 -10.97 -30.97
CA SER A 55 -5.28 -12.10 -31.90
C SER A 55 -4.82 -13.46 -31.35
N GLN A 56 -3.94 -13.47 -30.36
CA GLN A 56 -3.39 -14.68 -29.74
C GLN A 56 -4.23 -15.18 -28.56
N LEU A 57 -5.28 -14.43 -28.18
CA LEU A 57 -6.15 -14.81 -27.08
C LEU A 57 -6.94 -16.10 -27.38
N PRO A 58 -7.30 -16.90 -26.36
CA PRO A 58 -8.21 -18.03 -26.54
C PRO A 58 -9.53 -17.59 -27.21
N PRO A 59 -10.13 -18.41 -28.10
CA PRO A 59 -11.37 -18.06 -28.81
C PRO A 59 -12.53 -17.65 -27.90
N ASP A 60 -12.61 -18.21 -26.69
CA ASP A 60 -13.64 -17.87 -25.70
C ASP A 60 -13.45 -16.47 -25.13
N THR A 61 -12.19 -16.10 -24.83
CA THR A 61 -11.83 -14.76 -24.39
C THR A 61 -12.05 -13.73 -25.50
N GLN A 62 -11.69 -14.07 -26.75
CA GLN A 62 -11.96 -13.22 -27.91
C GLN A 62 -13.46 -12.92 -28.06
N ARG A 63 -14.31 -13.94 -27.95
CA ARG A 63 -15.77 -13.77 -27.99
C ARG A 63 -16.29 -12.90 -26.84
N ALA A 64 -15.79 -13.11 -25.61
CA ALA A 64 -16.20 -12.29 -24.48
C ALA A 64 -15.82 -10.81 -24.67
N LEU A 65 -14.59 -10.53 -25.13
CA LEU A 65 -14.12 -9.17 -25.39
C LEU A 65 -14.83 -8.51 -26.56
N SER A 66 -15.14 -9.25 -27.63
CA SER A 66 -15.89 -8.72 -28.77
C SER A 66 -17.31 -8.30 -28.36
N HIS A 67 -17.94 -9.01 -27.42
CA HIS A 67 -19.24 -8.62 -26.86
C HIS A 67 -19.16 -7.36 -26.00
N LEU A 68 -18.06 -7.14 -25.26
CA LEU A 68 -17.87 -5.97 -24.39
C LEU A 68 -17.74 -4.66 -25.18
N LEU A 69 -17.10 -4.71 -26.35
CA LEU A 69 -16.99 -3.54 -27.25
C LEU A 69 -18.33 -3.19 -27.94
N GLY A 70 -19.33 -4.08 -27.83
CA GLY A 70 -20.61 -3.98 -28.52
C GLY A 70 -20.49 -4.22 -30.02
N GLU A 71 -21.51 -4.83 -30.62
CA GLU A 71 -21.74 -4.64 -32.05
C GLU A 71 -22.07 -3.15 -32.24
N HIS A 72 -21.14 -2.35 -32.75
CA HIS A 72 -21.44 -0.94 -32.99
C HIS A 72 -22.61 -0.80 -33.98
N PRO A 73 -23.56 0.11 -33.71
CA PRO A 73 -24.57 0.48 -34.69
C PRO A 73 -23.87 1.11 -35.89
N ALA A 74 -24.21 0.62 -37.08
CA ALA A 74 -23.75 1.16 -38.34
C ALA A 74 -23.85 2.70 -38.36
N ALA A 75 -22.76 3.34 -38.78
CA ALA A 75 -22.65 4.71 -39.28
C ALA A 75 -23.67 5.73 -38.73
N THR A 76 -23.19 6.65 -37.87
CA THR A 76 -23.86 7.92 -37.63
C THR A 76 -24.02 8.71 -38.93
N ASP A 77 -25.22 8.61 -39.50
CA ASP A 77 -26.01 9.66 -40.13
C ASP A 77 -25.25 10.94 -40.53
N THR A 78 -24.45 10.87 -41.60
CA THR A 78 -24.17 12.05 -42.42
C THR A 78 -25.33 12.21 -43.40
N SER A 79 -26.36 12.90 -42.94
CA SER A 79 -27.27 13.66 -43.78
C SER A 79 -26.46 14.70 -44.57
N ILE A 80 -25.84 14.25 -45.67
CA ILE A 80 -25.45 15.12 -46.77
C ILE A 80 -26.47 14.83 -47.86
N ALA A 81 -27.39 15.78 -48.02
CA ALA A 81 -28.26 15.85 -49.17
C ALA A 81 -27.39 15.92 -50.44
N SER A 82 -27.26 14.80 -51.15
CA SER A 82 -26.86 14.82 -52.56
C SER A 82 -27.76 13.86 -53.33
N SER A 83 -28.77 14.45 -53.97
CA SER A 83 -29.51 13.86 -55.08
C SER A 83 -28.53 13.35 -56.14
N GLY A 84 -28.53 12.06 -56.45
CA GLY A 84 -27.91 11.58 -57.71
C GLY A 84 -27.20 10.22 -57.72
N TRP A 85 -27.45 9.29 -56.80
CA TRP A 85 -26.89 7.92 -56.88
C TRP A 85 -27.99 6.85 -56.84
N PRO A 86 -27.85 5.70 -57.52
CA PRO A 86 -28.92 4.72 -57.70
C PRO A 86 -29.30 4.03 -56.37
N PRO A 87 -30.58 3.64 -56.18
CA PRO A 87 -31.03 2.98 -54.98
C PRO A 87 -30.41 1.58 -54.92
N GLY A 88 -29.46 1.39 -54.01
CA GLY A 88 -28.72 0.13 -53.85
C GLY A 88 -27.29 0.29 -53.31
N ALA A 89 -26.71 1.50 -53.38
CA ALA A 89 -25.41 1.77 -52.76
C ALA A 89 -25.58 2.26 -51.30
N ALA A 90 -26.26 1.47 -50.46
CA ALA A 90 -25.97 1.53 -49.04
C ALA A 90 -24.56 0.94 -48.90
N ALA A 91 -23.57 1.78 -48.62
CA ALA A 91 -22.24 1.30 -48.28
C ALA A 91 -22.41 0.27 -47.15
N GLN A 92 -22.12 -1.00 -47.45
CA GLN A 92 -21.92 -2.01 -46.44
C GLN A 92 -20.75 -1.50 -45.61
N ALA A 93 -21.03 -0.90 -44.45
CA ALA A 93 -20.02 -0.74 -43.42
C ALA A 93 -19.55 -2.15 -43.08
N LEU A 94 -18.38 -2.52 -43.58
CA LEU A 94 -17.70 -3.73 -43.16
C LEU A 94 -17.66 -3.69 -41.63
N PRO A 95 -18.09 -4.75 -40.92
CA PRO A 95 -17.90 -4.80 -39.48
C PRO A 95 -16.41 -4.59 -39.23
N LEU A 96 -16.06 -3.51 -38.55
CA LEU A 96 -14.70 -3.30 -38.08
C LEU A 96 -14.31 -4.56 -37.31
N ASP A 97 -13.20 -5.18 -37.72
CA ASP A 97 -12.60 -6.26 -36.94
C ASP A 97 -12.46 -5.76 -35.50
N TRP A 98 -13.14 -6.41 -34.56
CA TRP A 98 -13.19 -5.95 -33.17
C TRP A 98 -11.78 -5.88 -32.58
N ILE A 99 -10.84 -6.71 -33.08
CA ILE A 99 -9.42 -6.68 -32.70
C ILE A 99 -8.79 -5.36 -33.11
N GLU A 100 -9.10 -4.89 -34.32
CA GLU A 100 -8.61 -3.61 -34.84
C GLU A 100 -9.14 -2.45 -34.00
N HIS A 101 -10.44 -2.46 -33.70
CA HIS A 101 -11.06 -1.44 -32.88
C HIS A 101 -10.45 -1.43 -31.47
N ALA A 102 -10.36 -2.60 -30.83
CA ALA A 102 -9.76 -2.77 -29.52
C ALA A 102 -8.31 -2.26 -29.49
N ALA A 103 -7.49 -2.64 -30.47
CA ALA A 103 -6.10 -2.20 -30.55
C ALA A 103 -5.98 -0.68 -30.72
N VAL A 104 -6.80 -0.06 -31.56
CA VAL A 104 -6.85 1.40 -31.72
C VAL A 104 -7.28 2.11 -30.44
N LEU A 105 -8.24 1.53 -29.72
CA LEU A 105 -8.74 2.08 -28.46
C LEU A 105 -7.68 1.99 -27.36
N LEU A 106 -7.01 0.84 -27.22
CA LEU A 106 -5.94 0.62 -26.25
C LEU A 106 -4.64 1.39 -26.62
N ALA A 107 -4.33 1.57 -27.89
CA ALA A 107 -3.16 2.34 -28.33
C ALA A 107 -3.26 3.85 -28.03
N ARG A 108 -4.44 4.32 -27.60
CA ARG A 108 -4.68 5.69 -27.13
C ARG A 108 -4.50 5.84 -25.62
N LEU A 109 -4.32 4.73 -24.89
CA LEU A 109 -3.91 4.82 -23.50
C LEU A 109 -2.61 5.62 -23.45
N HIS A 110 -2.62 6.68 -22.67
CA HIS A 110 -1.38 7.28 -22.22
C HIS A 110 -0.84 6.38 -21.10
N ASP A 111 0.48 6.20 -21.06
CA ASP A 111 1.15 5.51 -19.96
C ASP A 111 0.92 6.33 -18.69
N THR A 112 -0.19 6.07 -17.98
CA THR A 112 -0.40 6.64 -16.67
C THR A 112 0.15 5.66 -15.66
N GLU A 113 1.20 6.07 -14.94
CA GLU A 113 1.77 5.26 -13.86
C GLU A 113 0.70 4.90 -12.79
N ALA A 114 -0.39 5.67 -12.73
CA ALA A 114 -1.57 5.36 -11.92
C ALA A 114 -2.32 4.10 -12.39
N ASP A 115 -2.47 3.85 -13.70
CA ASP A 115 -3.10 2.62 -14.22
C ASP A 115 -2.22 1.40 -13.92
N GLU A 116 -0.90 1.55 -14.03
CA GLU A 116 0.06 0.50 -13.65
C GLU A 116 0.07 0.20 -12.15
N LEU A 117 -0.09 1.25 -11.33
CA LEU A 117 -0.27 1.12 -9.88
C LEU A 117 -1.59 0.39 -9.58
N GLN A 118 -2.68 0.75 -10.25
CA GLN A 118 -3.98 0.09 -10.10
C GLN A 118 -3.92 -1.39 -10.47
N LEU A 119 -3.30 -1.72 -11.61
CA LEU A 119 -3.11 -3.12 -11.99
C LEU A 119 -2.29 -3.90 -10.95
N THR A 120 -1.23 -3.29 -10.42
CA THR A 120 -0.41 -3.91 -9.38
C THR A 120 -1.23 -4.17 -8.11
N LEU A 121 -2.06 -3.22 -7.70
CA LEU A 121 -3.03 -3.38 -6.62
C LEU A 121 -3.95 -4.56 -6.88
N ASP A 122 -4.58 -4.62 -8.05
CA ASP A 122 -5.56 -5.64 -8.40
C ASP A 122 -4.95 -7.04 -8.39
N VAL A 123 -3.73 -7.20 -8.91
CA VAL A 123 -3.02 -8.49 -8.90
C VAL A 123 -2.72 -8.95 -7.47
N ILE A 124 -2.22 -8.06 -6.60
CA ILE A 124 -1.86 -8.40 -5.21
C ILE A 124 -3.13 -8.74 -4.41
N SER A 125 -4.17 -7.94 -4.54
CA SER A 125 -5.44 -8.14 -3.85
C SER A 125 -6.17 -9.39 -4.34
N GLN A 126 -6.16 -9.65 -5.65
CA GLN A 126 -6.78 -10.86 -6.21
C GLN A 126 -6.07 -12.13 -5.72
N ALA A 127 -4.72 -12.14 -5.68
CA ALA A 127 -3.97 -13.28 -5.13
C ALA A 127 -4.34 -13.57 -3.67
N THR A 128 -4.58 -12.51 -2.88
CA THR A 128 -5.03 -12.60 -1.49
C THR A 128 -6.43 -13.23 -1.42
N LEU A 129 -7.38 -12.72 -2.19
CA LEU A 129 -8.77 -13.19 -2.20
C LEU A 129 -8.92 -14.62 -2.73
N ASP A 130 -8.13 -15.00 -3.73
CA ASP A 130 -8.12 -16.36 -4.27
C ASP A 130 -7.57 -17.36 -3.26
N ALA A 131 -6.45 -17.03 -2.61
CA ALA A 131 -5.89 -17.87 -1.55
C ALA A 131 -6.85 -18.01 -0.35
N GLN A 132 -7.54 -16.92 0.03
CA GLN A 132 -8.59 -16.96 1.05
C GLN A 132 -9.71 -17.91 0.65
N ARG A 133 -10.23 -17.80 -0.58
CA ARG A 133 -11.30 -18.68 -1.07
C ARG A 133 -10.92 -20.15 -0.96
N SER A 134 -9.71 -20.52 -1.39
CA SER A 134 -9.19 -21.89 -1.26
C SER A 134 -9.03 -22.33 0.20
N ALA A 135 -8.67 -21.44 1.12
CA ALA A 135 -8.59 -21.76 2.55
C ALA A 135 -9.98 -22.01 3.18
N TYR A 136 -10.99 -21.25 2.77
CA TYR A 136 -12.36 -21.35 3.29
C TYR A 136 -13.17 -22.52 2.71
N GLU A 137 -12.90 -22.96 1.48
CA GLU A 137 -13.60 -24.08 0.83
C GLU A 137 -13.41 -25.44 1.55
N GLY A 138 -12.47 -25.53 2.50
CA GLY A 138 -12.20 -26.74 3.30
C GLY A 138 -12.63 -26.70 4.77
N HIS A 139 -13.11 -25.57 5.31
CA HIS A 139 -13.29 -25.38 6.76
C HIS A 139 -14.66 -24.79 7.13
N SER A 140 -15.18 -25.19 8.30
CA SER A 140 -16.39 -24.58 8.86
C SER A 140 -16.09 -23.12 9.24
N PRO A 141 -16.97 -22.14 8.93
CA PRO A 141 -16.72 -20.69 9.10
C PRO A 141 -16.48 -20.22 10.55
N ARG A 142 -16.38 -21.12 11.53
CA ARG A 142 -16.24 -20.79 12.95
C ARG A 142 -14.80 -20.83 13.47
N HIS A 143 -13.83 -21.44 12.78
CA HIS A 143 -12.45 -21.52 13.25
C HIS A 143 -11.50 -21.22 12.09
N PHE A 144 -10.83 -20.07 12.16
CA PHE A 144 -9.76 -19.70 11.23
C PHE A 144 -8.44 -20.27 11.78
N ASP A 145 -7.73 -21.06 10.98
CA ASP A 145 -6.44 -21.65 11.35
C ASP A 145 -5.32 -20.63 11.07
N PRO A 146 -4.41 -20.32 12.01
CA PRO A 146 -3.22 -19.51 11.73
C PRO A 146 -2.37 -20.02 10.55
N ALA A 147 -2.45 -21.32 10.21
CA ALA A 147 -1.83 -21.87 9.01
C ALA A 147 -2.47 -21.35 7.71
N ASP A 148 -3.75 -20.96 7.72
CA ASP A 148 -4.44 -20.39 6.58
C ASP A 148 -3.93 -18.97 6.31
N GLU A 149 -3.76 -18.17 7.36
CA GLU A 149 -3.16 -16.83 7.27
C GLU A 149 -1.78 -16.86 6.62
N ARG A 150 -0.92 -17.76 7.10
CA ARG A 150 0.42 -17.96 6.51
C ARG A 150 0.35 -18.33 5.03
N ARG A 151 -0.60 -19.19 4.62
CA ARG A 151 -0.75 -19.57 3.20
C ARG A 151 -1.26 -18.41 2.35
N VAL A 152 -2.20 -17.62 2.86
CA VAL A 152 -2.71 -16.42 2.18
C VAL A 152 -1.60 -15.38 2.00
N ASN A 153 -0.86 -15.06 3.06
CA ASN A 153 0.25 -14.11 3.00
C ASN A 153 1.40 -14.63 2.12
N GLN A 154 1.68 -15.94 2.10
CA GLN A 154 2.64 -16.52 1.16
C GLN A 154 2.21 -16.33 -0.30
N ALA A 155 0.95 -16.62 -0.65
CA ALA A 155 0.44 -16.42 -2.01
C ALA A 155 0.49 -14.94 -2.44
N ARG A 156 0.17 -14.03 -1.52
CA ARG A 156 0.29 -12.58 -1.71
C ARG A 156 1.74 -12.15 -1.97
N MET A 157 2.69 -12.61 -1.15
CA MET A 157 4.12 -12.31 -1.32
C MET A 157 4.67 -12.86 -2.64
N ASP A 158 4.22 -14.04 -3.06
CA ASP A 158 4.60 -14.61 -4.36
C ASP A 158 4.05 -13.78 -5.53
N ALA A 159 2.82 -13.25 -5.42
CA ALA A 159 2.24 -12.34 -6.42
C ALA A 159 3.00 -11.00 -6.49
N ILE A 160 3.38 -10.43 -5.34
CA ILE A 160 4.23 -9.22 -5.27
C ILE A 160 5.55 -9.48 -6.00
N ARG A 161 6.25 -10.57 -5.65
CA ARG A 161 7.52 -10.95 -6.28
C ARG A 161 7.38 -11.14 -7.79
N ALA A 162 6.32 -11.81 -8.23
CA ALA A 162 6.05 -12.01 -9.65
C ALA A 162 5.81 -10.69 -10.38
N ARG A 163 5.10 -9.73 -9.76
CA ARG A 163 4.83 -8.42 -10.35
C ARG A 163 6.10 -7.58 -10.52
N PHE A 164 6.96 -7.54 -9.50
CA PHE A 164 8.27 -6.89 -9.63
C PHE A 164 9.10 -7.52 -10.75
N ARG A 165 9.14 -8.87 -10.83
CA ARG A 165 9.87 -9.57 -11.87
C ARG A 165 9.36 -9.26 -13.28
N GLN A 166 8.05 -9.12 -13.48
CA GLN A 166 7.46 -8.71 -14.77
C GLN A 166 7.95 -7.33 -15.21
N GLN A 167 8.27 -6.46 -14.26
CA GLN A 167 8.83 -5.13 -14.51
C GLN A 167 10.37 -5.11 -14.62
N GLY A 168 11.00 -6.28 -14.72
CA GLY A 168 12.47 -6.42 -14.79
C GLY A 168 13.19 -6.25 -13.45
N LEU A 169 12.45 -6.17 -12.34
CA LEU A 169 13.00 -5.97 -11.00
C LEU A 169 12.98 -7.31 -10.24
N ALA A 170 14.13 -7.99 -10.18
CA ALA A 170 14.22 -9.31 -9.56
C ALA A 170 14.46 -9.21 -8.04
N LEU A 171 13.38 -9.24 -7.26
CA LEU A 171 13.48 -9.31 -5.79
C LEU A 171 14.07 -10.64 -5.32
N GLU A 172 15.09 -10.56 -4.47
CA GLU A 172 15.67 -11.65 -3.67
C GLU A 172 14.76 -11.95 -2.48
N ALA A 173 14.50 -13.24 -2.25
CA ALA A 173 13.79 -13.69 -1.05
C ALA A 173 14.78 -13.88 0.10
N GLN A 174 14.51 -13.24 1.24
CA GLN A 174 15.33 -13.30 2.44
C GLN A 174 14.51 -13.94 3.57
N ASP A 175 14.67 -15.26 3.72
CA ASP A 175 14.05 -16.01 4.82
C ASP A 175 14.66 -15.59 6.17
N PHE A 176 13.82 -15.48 7.19
CA PHE A 176 14.28 -15.20 8.55
C PHE A 176 13.60 -16.10 9.58
N THR A 177 14.28 -16.24 10.72
CA THR A 177 13.74 -16.88 11.93
C THR A 177 14.19 -16.04 13.12
N LEU A 178 13.23 -15.48 13.84
CA LEU A 178 13.49 -14.45 14.85
C LEU A 178 12.64 -14.66 16.10
N HIS A 179 13.26 -14.55 17.27
CA HIS A 179 12.53 -14.31 18.51
C HIS A 179 12.18 -12.83 18.62
N ALA A 180 10.90 -12.49 18.45
CA ALA A 180 10.41 -11.11 18.46
C ALA A 180 9.18 -10.97 19.36
N VAL A 181 8.86 -9.73 19.69
CA VAL A 181 7.63 -9.34 20.37
C VAL A 181 6.61 -8.88 19.33
N ASN A 182 5.42 -9.47 19.29
CA ASN A 182 4.36 -9.07 18.36
C ASN A 182 3.70 -7.73 18.77
N ASP A 183 2.73 -7.27 17.99
CA ASP A 183 1.93 -6.08 18.25
C ASP A 183 1.15 -6.12 19.59
N MET A 184 0.83 -7.34 20.05
CA MET A 184 0.18 -7.64 21.33
C MET A 184 1.16 -7.72 22.52
N GLY A 185 2.46 -7.49 22.33
CA GLY A 185 3.45 -7.56 23.40
C GLY A 185 3.88 -8.99 23.79
N GLU A 186 3.47 -9.99 23.01
CA GLU A 186 3.79 -11.39 23.25
C GLU A 186 5.11 -11.77 22.57
N ARG A 187 6.01 -12.41 23.32
CA ARG A 187 7.29 -12.89 22.78
C ARG A 187 7.12 -14.29 22.19
N GLY A 188 7.52 -14.45 20.93
CA GLY A 188 7.42 -15.72 20.20
C GLY A 188 8.60 -15.98 19.27
N LEU A 189 8.67 -17.19 18.72
CA LEU A 189 9.54 -17.51 17.58
C LEU A 189 8.72 -17.37 16.30
N HIS A 190 9.22 -16.56 15.37
CA HIS A 190 8.53 -16.25 14.11
C HIS A 190 9.39 -16.66 12.92
N HIS A 191 8.72 -17.06 11.84
CA HIS A 191 9.33 -17.43 10.57
C HIS A 191 8.63 -16.66 9.46
N GLY A 192 9.40 -16.02 8.59
CA GLY A 192 8.86 -15.24 7.48
C GLY A 192 9.89 -15.02 6.39
N ARG A 193 9.49 -14.26 5.36
CA ARG A 193 10.31 -14.00 4.17
C ARG A 193 10.16 -12.56 3.69
N ASN A 194 11.20 -11.76 3.91
CA ASN A 194 11.30 -10.45 3.27
C ASN A 194 11.63 -10.61 1.77
N LEU A 195 11.24 -9.62 0.96
CA LEU A 195 11.68 -9.49 -0.43
C LEU A 195 12.55 -8.23 -0.57
N TRP A 196 13.68 -8.35 -1.26
CA TRP A 196 14.69 -7.30 -1.26
C TRP A 196 15.36 -7.12 -2.63
N LEU A 197 15.76 -5.89 -2.96
CA LEU A 197 16.52 -5.56 -4.17
C LEU A 197 17.41 -4.34 -3.91
N GLU A 198 18.54 -4.25 -4.59
CA GLU A 198 19.36 -3.03 -4.66
C GLU A 198 19.45 -2.48 -6.08
N ILE A 199 19.41 -1.16 -6.18
CA ILE A 199 19.75 -0.39 -7.37
C ILE A 199 20.96 0.47 -6.98
N VAL A 200 22.10 0.21 -7.62
CA VAL A 200 23.39 0.79 -7.23
C VAL A 200 23.90 1.69 -8.36
N GLY A 201 24.33 2.90 -8.01
CA GLY A 201 25.01 3.81 -8.93
C GLY A 201 26.49 3.47 -9.06
N ASP A 202 27.22 4.27 -9.82
CA ASP A 202 28.67 4.06 -9.99
C ASP A 202 29.42 4.17 -8.65
N ALA A 203 30.36 3.27 -8.41
CA ALA A 203 31.12 3.15 -7.16
C ALA A 203 32.18 4.26 -6.97
N PRO A 204 32.63 4.56 -5.73
CA PRO A 204 32.24 3.94 -4.45
C PRO A 204 30.94 4.51 -3.85
N VAL A 205 30.14 3.63 -3.24
CA VAL A 205 28.89 4.02 -2.55
C VAL A 205 29.22 4.72 -1.23
N HIS A 206 28.66 5.91 -1.03
CA HIS A 206 28.77 6.72 0.18
C HIS A 206 27.42 7.08 0.81
N ARG A 207 26.30 6.75 0.13
CA ARG A 207 24.95 6.92 0.67
C ARG A 207 24.06 5.76 0.26
N THR A 208 23.36 5.17 1.22
CA THR A 208 22.38 4.10 1.04
C THR A 208 21.03 4.52 1.61
N LEU A 209 20.01 4.55 0.76
CA LEU A 209 18.62 4.76 1.19
C LEU A 209 17.84 3.46 1.07
N LEU A 210 16.93 3.22 2.01
CA LEU A 210 15.96 2.12 1.95
C LEU A 210 14.56 2.68 1.68
N LEU A 211 13.90 2.15 0.66
CA LEU A 211 12.46 2.34 0.46
C LEU A 211 11.75 1.05 0.85
N MET A 212 10.69 1.15 1.62
CA MET A 212 10.00 -0.04 2.11
C MET A 212 8.49 0.07 2.20
N ALA A 213 7.83 -1.08 2.19
CA ALA A 213 6.41 -1.27 2.46
C ALA A 213 6.21 -2.69 2.98
N HIS A 214 5.30 -2.93 3.92
CA HIS A 214 4.98 -4.32 4.29
C HIS A 214 4.10 -4.99 3.23
N GLY A 215 4.38 -6.26 2.94
CA GLY A 215 3.76 -7.03 1.87
C GLY A 215 2.63 -7.94 2.31
N ASP A 216 2.61 -8.32 3.59
CA ASP A 216 1.55 -9.10 4.20
C ASP A 216 0.25 -8.30 4.36
N THR A 217 -0.83 -9.00 4.70
CA THR A 217 -2.11 -8.41 5.10
C THR A 217 -2.53 -8.96 6.45
N GLY A 218 -3.05 -8.08 7.30
CA GLY A 218 -3.83 -8.45 8.47
C GLY A 218 -5.27 -8.80 8.09
N GLY A 219 -6.08 -9.20 9.08
CA GLY A 219 -7.52 -9.39 8.90
C GLY A 219 -7.93 -10.49 7.93
N VAL A 220 -7.06 -11.47 7.67
CA VAL A 220 -7.36 -12.57 6.74
C VAL A 220 -8.61 -13.33 7.18
N ALA A 221 -8.76 -13.59 8.48
CA ALA A 221 -9.95 -14.23 9.07
C ALA A 221 -11.26 -13.48 8.78
N LEU A 222 -11.17 -12.18 8.59
CA LEU A 222 -12.26 -11.25 8.31
C LEU A 222 -12.31 -10.85 6.82
N ARG A 223 -11.63 -11.64 5.97
CA ARG A 223 -11.61 -11.55 4.50
C ARG A 223 -11.02 -10.25 3.96
N SER A 224 -10.09 -9.62 4.69
CA SER A 224 -9.39 -8.44 4.18
C SER A 224 -8.63 -8.79 2.88
N SER A 225 -8.84 -8.00 1.83
CA SER A 225 -8.06 -8.06 0.58
C SER A 225 -6.65 -7.47 0.72
N GLY A 226 -6.38 -6.70 1.78
CA GLY A 226 -5.14 -5.95 1.95
C GLY A 226 -4.88 -4.89 0.86
N THR A 227 -5.88 -4.45 0.09
CA THR A 227 -5.67 -3.47 -1.00
C THR A 227 -5.09 -2.15 -0.46
N TRP A 228 -5.70 -1.60 0.59
CA TRP A 228 -5.23 -0.36 1.19
C TRP A 228 -4.03 -0.59 2.12
N ALA A 229 -4.13 -1.54 3.06
CA ALA A 229 -3.10 -1.92 4.02
C ALA A 229 -2.57 -3.34 3.69
N ASN A 230 -1.44 -3.50 3.01
CA ASN A 230 -0.63 -2.44 2.41
C ASN A 230 -0.26 -2.70 0.94
N GLY A 231 -1.22 -3.20 0.16
CA GLY A 231 -1.08 -3.35 -1.29
C GLY A 231 -0.73 -2.01 -1.95
N SER A 232 -1.33 -0.92 -1.49
CA SER A 232 -1.10 0.44 -1.99
C SER A 232 0.33 0.94 -1.78
N GLY A 233 0.92 0.68 -0.60
CA GLY A 233 2.32 0.98 -0.33
C GLY A 233 3.26 0.15 -1.22
N VAL A 234 2.97 -1.15 -1.41
CA VAL A 234 3.76 -2.01 -2.30
C VAL A 234 3.67 -1.59 -3.77
N ALA A 235 2.48 -1.21 -4.24
CA ALA A 235 2.28 -0.73 -5.60
C ALA A 235 3.01 0.60 -5.85
N ALA A 236 2.96 1.53 -4.89
CA ALA A 236 3.75 2.75 -4.92
C ALA A 236 5.26 2.47 -4.88
N LEU A 237 5.71 1.52 -4.05
CA LEU A 237 7.12 1.09 -3.99
C LEU A 237 7.60 0.59 -5.35
N LEU A 238 6.80 -0.24 -6.05
CA LEU A 238 7.11 -0.70 -7.40
C LEU A 238 7.21 0.46 -8.40
N ALA A 239 6.30 1.43 -8.34
CA ALA A 239 6.33 2.59 -9.22
C ALA A 239 7.61 3.43 -9.02
N ILE A 240 8.03 3.64 -7.77
CA ILE A 240 9.28 4.34 -7.45
C ILE A 240 10.49 3.53 -7.90
N ALA A 241 10.50 2.22 -7.66
CA ALA A 241 11.57 1.32 -8.06
C ALA A 241 11.81 1.33 -9.58
N ARG A 242 10.72 1.32 -10.36
CA ARG A 242 10.78 1.41 -11.83
C ARG A 242 11.49 2.69 -12.27
N ARG A 243 11.17 3.84 -11.67
CA ARG A 243 11.82 5.12 -12.01
C ARG A 243 13.31 5.08 -11.75
N PHE A 244 13.75 4.55 -10.61
CA PHE A 244 15.18 4.40 -10.33
C PHE A 244 15.87 3.42 -11.27
N ALA A 245 15.21 2.34 -11.67
CA ALA A 245 15.77 1.40 -12.63
C ALA A 245 15.87 1.97 -14.05
N GLU A 246 14.91 2.79 -14.47
CA GLU A 246 14.87 3.40 -15.80
C GLU A 246 15.78 4.64 -15.90
N GLN A 247 15.85 5.46 -14.85
CA GLN A 247 16.60 6.72 -14.82
C GLN A 247 18.02 6.55 -14.27
N GLY A 248 18.28 5.44 -13.57
CA GLY A 248 19.47 5.26 -12.74
C GLY A 248 19.36 5.98 -11.40
N VAL A 249 20.31 5.68 -10.51
CA VAL A 249 20.51 6.41 -9.25
C VAL A 249 21.78 7.27 -9.35
N PRO A 250 21.89 8.40 -8.63
CA PRO A 250 23.09 9.24 -8.66
C PRO A 250 24.38 8.47 -8.34
N THR A 251 25.51 8.91 -8.93
CA THR A 251 26.84 8.33 -8.67
C THR A 251 27.15 8.29 -7.18
N GLY A 252 27.70 7.17 -6.72
CA GLY A 252 28.06 6.93 -5.32
C GLY A 252 26.86 6.72 -4.39
N THR A 253 25.66 6.50 -4.93
CA THR A 253 24.47 6.22 -4.12
C THR A 253 23.93 4.81 -4.36
N ARG A 254 23.16 4.33 -3.39
CA ARG A 254 22.44 3.07 -3.44
C ARG A 254 21.01 3.27 -2.95
N VAL A 255 20.06 2.69 -3.69
CA VAL A 255 18.67 2.57 -3.26
C VAL A 255 18.37 1.10 -3.04
N GLN A 256 18.05 0.73 -1.81
CA GLN A 256 17.54 -0.57 -1.43
C GLN A 256 16.02 -0.52 -1.42
N LEU A 257 15.40 -1.65 -1.75
CA LEU A 257 13.96 -1.86 -1.64
C LEU A 257 13.72 -3.01 -0.68
N LEU A 258 12.72 -2.88 0.18
CA LEU A 258 12.28 -3.94 1.07
C LEU A 258 10.74 -4.05 1.06
N VAL A 259 10.25 -5.22 0.66
CA VAL A 259 8.89 -5.65 0.99
C VAL A 259 8.99 -6.56 2.21
N SER A 260 8.57 -6.07 3.37
CA SER A 260 8.67 -6.86 4.61
C SER A 260 7.54 -7.88 4.72
N ASP A 261 7.78 -8.95 5.46
CA ASP A 261 6.76 -9.91 5.88
C ASP A 261 6.39 -9.70 7.35
N LEU A 262 5.22 -10.19 7.77
CA LEU A 262 4.74 -10.09 9.15
C LEU A 262 4.76 -8.64 9.69
N GLY A 263 4.44 -7.68 8.81
CA GLY A 263 4.23 -6.27 9.15
C GLY A 263 3.05 -6.09 10.09
N SER A 264 1.94 -6.79 9.83
CA SER A 264 0.73 -6.73 10.67
C SER A 264 0.88 -7.46 12.00
N GLU A 265 1.90 -8.31 12.18
CA GLU A 265 2.19 -9.01 13.45
C GLU A 265 3.19 -8.25 14.34
N GLY A 266 3.29 -6.93 14.22
CA GLY A 266 4.23 -6.12 14.99
C GLY A 266 5.57 -5.89 14.28
N TRP A 267 5.54 -5.76 12.96
CA TRP A 267 6.69 -5.36 12.11
C TRP A 267 7.86 -6.33 12.18
N ILE A 268 7.58 -7.62 12.25
CA ILE A 268 8.59 -8.65 12.53
C ILE A 268 9.60 -8.75 11.38
N GLY A 269 9.16 -8.64 10.11
CA GLY A 269 10.08 -8.60 8.97
C GLY A 269 11.01 -7.40 8.99
N ALA A 270 10.53 -6.22 9.43
CA ALA A 270 11.37 -5.05 9.60
C ALA A 270 12.37 -5.22 10.75
N LYS A 271 11.97 -5.83 11.88
CA LYS A 271 12.88 -6.21 12.97
C LYS A 271 13.98 -7.18 12.50
N ALA A 272 13.61 -8.18 11.71
CA ALA A 272 14.55 -9.13 11.13
C ALA A 272 15.54 -8.43 10.19
N PHE A 273 15.08 -7.47 9.37
CA PHE A 273 15.96 -6.65 8.54
C PHE A 273 16.95 -5.85 9.39
N VAL A 274 16.48 -5.16 10.44
CA VAL A 274 17.36 -4.34 11.29
C VAL A 274 18.43 -5.18 11.97
N GLN A 275 18.05 -6.33 12.54
CA GLN A 275 19.00 -7.24 13.16
C GLN A 275 20.07 -7.71 12.16
N ARG A 276 19.65 -8.06 10.93
CA ARG A 276 20.57 -8.47 9.87
C ARG A 276 21.51 -7.34 9.49
N CYS A 277 21.00 -6.13 9.25
CA CYS A 277 21.84 -5.04 8.77
C CYS A 277 22.86 -4.59 9.83
N GLN A 278 22.48 -4.63 11.11
CA GLN A 278 23.38 -4.33 12.22
C GLN A 278 24.49 -5.39 12.34
N ALA A 279 24.14 -6.67 12.20
CA ALA A 279 25.09 -7.77 12.24
C ALA A 279 26.10 -7.69 11.08
N GLU A 280 25.63 -7.33 9.88
CA GLU A 280 26.45 -7.17 8.67
C GLU A 280 27.16 -5.80 8.59
N ARG A 281 26.82 -4.86 9.48
CA ARG A 281 27.30 -3.46 9.49
C ARG A 281 27.06 -2.72 8.18
N ASN A 282 25.88 -2.92 7.61
CA ASN A 282 25.47 -2.38 6.31
C ASN A 282 24.07 -1.75 6.33
N CYS A 283 23.62 -1.25 7.49
CA CYS A 283 22.33 -0.56 7.59
C CYS A 283 22.27 0.67 6.67
N PRO A 284 21.07 1.00 6.16
CA PRO A 284 20.87 2.20 5.36
C PRO A 284 21.09 3.46 6.20
N ASP A 285 21.51 4.55 5.55
CA ASP A 285 21.67 5.85 6.20
C ASP A 285 20.31 6.47 6.54
N LEU A 286 19.28 6.13 5.77
CA LEU A 286 17.91 6.60 5.97
C LEU A 286 16.90 5.68 5.28
N THR A 287 15.72 5.55 5.88
CA THR A 287 14.62 4.74 5.37
C THR A 287 13.34 5.54 5.13
N VAL A 288 12.61 5.23 4.06
CA VAL A 288 11.26 5.73 3.78
C VAL A 288 10.30 4.55 3.72
N ASN A 289 9.32 4.52 4.61
CA ASN A 289 8.27 3.51 4.64
C ASN A 289 6.97 4.04 4.05
N LEU A 290 6.38 3.33 3.11
CA LEU A 290 5.11 3.65 2.46
C LEU A 290 4.00 2.74 3.03
N ASP A 291 2.98 3.35 3.65
CA ASP A 291 1.87 2.60 4.25
C ASP A 291 0.52 3.28 4.00
N ARG A 292 -0.51 2.51 3.62
CA ARG A 292 -1.90 2.98 3.52
C ARG A 292 -2.07 4.22 2.63
N LEU A 293 -1.79 4.07 1.34
CA LEU A 293 -1.86 5.13 0.35
C LEU A 293 -3.18 5.11 -0.44
N GLY A 294 -3.50 6.23 -1.08
CA GLY A 294 -4.67 6.39 -1.95
C GLY A 294 -6.00 6.60 -1.23
N TRP A 295 -5.96 6.95 0.06
CA TRP A 295 -7.13 7.34 0.84
C TRP A 295 -6.93 8.71 1.49
N GLY A 296 -7.97 9.53 1.56
CA GLY A 296 -7.91 10.88 2.14
C GLY A 296 -7.30 11.92 1.20
N ASP A 297 -7.00 13.09 1.76
CA ASP A 297 -6.66 14.31 1.01
C ASP A 297 -5.30 14.91 1.38
N ALA A 298 -4.62 14.36 2.39
CA ALA A 298 -3.34 14.86 2.87
C ALA A 298 -2.28 13.74 2.98
N LEU A 299 -1.03 14.11 2.69
CA LEU A 299 0.15 13.35 3.09
C LEU A 299 0.34 13.52 4.59
N ALA A 300 0.66 12.44 5.29
CA ALA A 300 1.17 12.53 6.65
C ALA A 300 2.53 11.86 6.78
N ILE A 301 3.38 12.52 7.56
CA ILE A 301 4.79 12.19 7.76
C ILE A 301 4.97 11.83 9.24
N SER A 302 5.57 10.67 9.49
CA SER A 302 5.86 10.15 10.81
C SER A 302 7.36 9.92 10.95
N GLY A 303 8.06 10.87 11.57
CA GLY A 303 9.49 10.79 11.86
C GLY A 303 9.76 10.26 13.27
N THR A 304 11.05 10.27 13.63
CA THR A 304 11.57 9.84 14.93
C THR A 304 11.05 10.73 16.07
N ASP A 305 10.69 11.98 15.76
CA ASP A 305 10.07 12.95 16.67
C ASP A 305 8.70 12.50 17.23
N ARG A 306 8.04 11.54 16.59
CA ARG A 306 6.67 11.08 16.92
C ARG A 306 6.62 9.66 17.50
N HIS A 307 7.77 9.04 17.71
CA HIS A 307 7.93 7.63 18.04
C HIS A 307 7.25 7.17 19.35
N VAL A 308 7.04 8.10 20.30
CA VAL A 308 6.65 7.79 21.69
C VAL A 308 5.25 7.19 21.90
N LEU A 309 4.36 7.25 20.91
CA LEU A 309 2.94 6.83 21.08
C LEU A 309 2.63 5.40 20.64
N VAL A 310 3.66 4.60 20.34
CA VAL A 310 3.48 3.40 19.54
C VAL A 310 3.70 2.09 20.31
N ASN A 311 2.66 1.25 20.27
CA ASN A 311 2.45 -0.18 20.60
C ASN A 311 3.37 -0.97 21.57
N GLN A 312 2.91 -2.17 21.95
CA GLN A 312 3.60 -3.07 22.88
C GLN A 312 4.72 -3.91 22.24
N ALA A 313 5.02 -3.73 20.94
CA ALA A 313 5.99 -4.53 20.18
C ALA A 313 7.46 -4.15 20.45
N LEU A 314 7.80 -3.87 21.71
CA LEU A 314 9.13 -3.48 22.15
C LEU A 314 9.97 -4.73 22.42
N GLU A 315 11.14 -4.83 21.80
CA GLU A 315 12.07 -5.93 22.06
C GLU A 315 12.75 -5.81 23.42
N HIS A 316 12.97 -4.58 23.88
CA HIS A 316 13.52 -4.28 25.20
C HIS A 316 13.07 -2.90 25.71
N PRO A 317 13.12 -2.63 27.04
CA PRO A 317 12.56 -1.41 27.63
C PRO A 317 13.13 -0.10 27.07
N GLY A 318 14.43 -0.06 26.76
CA GLY A 318 15.09 1.14 26.21
C GLY A 318 14.59 1.59 24.82
N GLN A 319 13.78 0.80 24.13
CA GLN A 319 13.14 1.21 22.87
C GLN A 319 11.97 2.19 23.07
N ARG A 320 11.57 2.47 24.32
CA ARG A 320 10.58 3.52 24.64
C ARG A 320 11.20 4.92 24.73
N ASP A 321 12.51 5.00 24.92
CA ASP A 321 13.18 6.27 25.16
C ASP A 321 13.19 7.10 23.86
N PRO A 322 12.87 8.41 23.93
CA PRO A 322 12.94 9.29 22.78
C PRO A 322 14.32 9.24 22.13
N ARG A 323 14.35 9.18 20.80
CA ARG A 323 15.57 9.24 20.00
C ARG A 323 15.71 10.62 19.34
N PRO A 324 16.93 11.13 19.17
CA PRO A 324 17.14 12.36 18.43
C PRO A 324 16.85 12.15 16.94
N VAL A 325 16.22 13.15 16.31
CA VAL A 325 16.05 13.18 14.85
C VAL A 325 17.41 13.34 14.19
N ALA A 326 17.77 12.41 13.29
CA ALA A 326 19.01 12.51 12.53
C ALA A 326 18.98 13.67 11.54
N ALA A 327 20.13 14.30 11.26
CA ALA A 327 20.20 15.42 10.32
C ALA A 327 19.70 15.02 8.90
N LEU A 328 20.01 13.80 8.46
CA LEU A 328 19.55 13.29 7.17
C LEU A 328 18.03 13.07 7.14
N GLU A 329 17.44 12.67 8.27
CA GLU A 329 15.98 12.55 8.43
C GLU A 329 15.30 13.91 8.31
N ALA A 330 15.81 14.92 9.03
CA ALA A 330 15.27 16.28 8.98
C ALA A 330 15.31 16.85 7.55
N ARG A 331 16.42 16.66 6.82
CA ARG A 331 16.55 17.08 5.42
C ARG A 331 15.57 16.36 4.51
N LEU A 332 15.35 15.07 4.69
CA LEU A 332 14.33 14.35 3.91
C LEU A 332 12.95 14.93 4.17
N VAL A 333 12.61 15.22 5.43
CA VAL A 333 11.31 15.81 5.78
C VAL A 333 11.13 17.17 5.10
N GLU A 334 12.16 18.01 5.03
CA GLU A 334 12.14 19.27 4.26
C GLU A 334 11.87 19.00 2.77
N HIS A 335 12.58 18.08 2.14
CA HIS A 335 12.36 17.71 0.74
C HIS A 335 10.97 17.12 0.48
N LEU A 336 10.41 16.37 1.42
CA LEU A 336 9.04 15.86 1.35
C LEU A 336 8.01 17.00 1.38
N HIS A 337 8.21 18.00 2.24
CA HIS A 337 7.36 19.20 2.27
C HIS A 337 7.44 19.99 0.96
N ASP A 338 8.65 20.21 0.43
CA ASP A 338 8.85 20.93 -0.82
C ASP A 338 8.21 20.19 -2.01
N ALA A 339 8.41 18.88 -2.10
CA ALA A 339 7.81 18.05 -3.14
C ALA A 339 6.27 17.98 -3.02
N ALA A 340 5.73 17.90 -1.79
CA ALA A 340 4.29 17.95 -1.57
C ALA A 340 3.69 19.30 -1.98
N ALA A 341 4.37 20.41 -1.66
CA ALA A 341 3.94 21.74 -2.07
C ALA A 341 3.93 21.90 -3.61
N ALA A 342 4.95 21.37 -4.29
CA ALA A 342 5.01 21.36 -5.76
C ALA A 342 3.84 20.59 -6.40
N ASP A 343 3.40 19.49 -5.77
CA ASP A 343 2.26 18.69 -6.22
C ASP A 343 0.90 19.17 -5.66
N ARG A 344 0.87 20.32 -4.96
CA ARG A 344 -0.32 20.87 -4.28
C ARG A 344 -0.99 19.83 -3.37
N LEU A 345 -0.19 19.04 -2.70
CA LEU A 345 -0.62 18.02 -1.75
C LEU A 345 -0.51 18.61 -0.34
N PRO A 346 -1.62 18.79 0.39
CA PRO A 346 -1.57 19.19 1.79
C PRO A 346 -0.75 18.19 2.61
N VAL A 347 0.07 18.70 3.53
CA VAL A 347 0.73 17.88 4.55
C VAL A 347 -0.02 18.07 5.87
N ALA A 348 -0.57 16.98 6.39
CA ALA A 348 -1.25 16.98 7.67
C ALA A 348 -0.23 16.92 8.82
N ASP A 349 -0.31 17.90 9.72
CA ASP A 349 0.42 17.91 10.97
C ASP A 349 -0.57 17.81 12.13
N VAL A 350 -0.73 16.61 12.68
CA VAL A 350 -1.64 16.34 13.79
C VAL A 350 -0.83 16.04 15.06
N PRO A 351 -0.91 16.90 16.09
CA PRO A 351 -0.15 16.71 17.32
C PRO A 351 -0.45 15.37 18.01
N GLY A 352 0.63 14.64 18.33
CA GLY A 352 0.55 13.34 18.96
C GLY A 352 -0.12 12.27 18.08
N TRP A 353 -0.01 12.41 16.76
CA TRP A 353 -0.27 11.31 15.84
C TRP A 353 1.06 10.75 15.33
N SER A 354 1.14 9.43 15.17
CA SER A 354 2.26 8.72 14.59
C SER A 354 1.74 7.56 13.73
N LEU A 355 2.47 7.22 12.69
CA LEU A 355 2.14 6.08 11.84
C LEU A 355 2.64 4.79 12.51
N GLU A 356 1.75 3.86 12.84
CA GLU A 356 2.12 2.52 13.31
C GLU A 356 2.50 1.63 12.11
N SER A 357 3.79 1.57 11.75
CA SER A 357 4.30 0.79 10.60
C SER A 357 5.80 0.47 10.74
N ASP A 358 6.34 -0.31 9.80
CA ASP A 358 7.72 -0.84 9.78
C ASP A 358 8.91 0.12 9.92
N HIS A 359 8.74 1.43 9.74
CA HIS A 359 9.81 2.39 10.03
C HIS A 359 10.15 2.43 11.53
N ILE A 360 9.22 2.00 12.39
CA ILE A 360 9.36 2.09 13.85
C ILE A 360 10.48 1.21 14.42
N PRO A 361 10.61 -0.08 14.05
CA PRO A 361 11.78 -0.88 14.43
C PRO A 361 13.12 -0.21 14.10
N LEU A 362 13.23 0.48 12.96
CA LEU A 362 14.45 1.19 12.58
C LEU A 362 14.72 2.37 13.52
N GLN A 363 13.70 3.19 13.79
CA GLN A 363 13.81 4.33 14.72
C GLN A 363 14.18 3.87 16.14
N ARG A 364 13.61 2.76 16.62
CA ARG A 364 13.92 2.15 17.94
C ARG A 364 15.40 1.83 18.09
N GLU A 365 16.02 1.42 16.99
CA GLU A 365 17.43 1.05 16.89
C GLU A 365 18.35 2.22 16.52
N GLY A 366 17.81 3.44 16.45
CA GLY A 366 18.58 4.66 16.18
C GLY A 366 18.92 4.88 14.70
N LEU A 367 18.28 4.14 13.79
CA LEU A 367 18.39 4.37 12.36
C LEU A 367 17.40 5.45 11.94
N ALA A 368 17.84 6.38 11.08
CA ALA A 368 16.97 7.41 10.53
C ALA A 368 15.87 6.77 9.67
N ALA A 369 14.61 7.05 9.98
CA ALA A 369 13.51 6.54 9.19
C ALA A 369 12.27 7.44 9.26
N VAL A 370 11.53 7.48 8.16
CA VAL A 370 10.29 8.25 8.03
C VAL A 370 9.20 7.35 7.47
N GLY A 371 8.04 7.35 8.11
CA GLY A 371 6.82 6.75 7.61
C GLY A 371 5.96 7.75 6.84
N LEU A 372 5.48 7.36 5.67
CA LEU A 372 4.56 8.12 4.84
C LEU A 372 3.22 7.38 4.74
N THR A 373 2.14 8.10 4.94
CA THR A 373 0.78 7.59 4.75
C THR A 373 -0.13 8.65 4.14
N GLN A 374 -1.32 8.25 3.74
CA GLN A 374 -2.35 9.16 3.27
C GLN A 374 -3.64 9.02 4.10
N GLY A 375 -4.25 10.14 4.45
CA GLY A 375 -5.50 10.16 5.19
C GLY A 375 -6.05 11.56 5.38
N THR A 376 -7.03 11.68 6.26
CA THR A 376 -7.59 12.98 6.66
C THR A 376 -7.09 13.39 8.05
N ALA A 377 -6.96 14.69 8.29
CA ALA A 377 -6.58 15.21 9.61
C ALA A 377 -7.55 14.76 10.72
N GLN A 378 -8.84 14.59 10.40
CA GLN A 378 -9.85 14.11 11.34
C GLN A 378 -9.59 12.65 11.77
N GLU A 379 -9.29 11.77 10.82
CA GLU A 379 -8.97 10.36 11.10
C GLU A 379 -7.68 10.25 11.91
N MET A 380 -6.65 11.03 11.56
CA MET A 380 -5.40 11.08 12.32
C MET A 380 -5.62 11.58 13.75
N ALA A 381 -6.45 12.62 13.94
CA ALA A 381 -6.78 13.13 15.27
C ALA A 381 -7.57 12.11 16.10
N HIS A 382 -8.43 11.29 15.48
CA HIS A 382 -9.08 10.17 16.17
C HIS A 382 -8.08 9.10 16.57
N SER A 383 -7.20 8.66 15.65
CA SER A 383 -6.13 7.71 15.95
C SER A 383 -5.24 8.20 17.09
N ALA A 384 -4.87 9.47 17.12
CA ALA A 384 -4.08 10.07 18.19
C ALA A 384 -4.78 9.98 19.56
N ARG A 385 -6.09 10.28 19.63
CA ARG A 385 -6.86 10.14 20.87
C ARG A 385 -6.98 8.69 21.31
N PHE A 386 -7.26 7.79 20.37
CA PHE A 386 -7.35 6.36 20.64
C PHE A 386 -6.05 5.80 21.21
N LEU A 387 -4.90 6.16 20.62
CA LEU A 387 -3.59 5.71 21.08
C LEU A 387 -3.25 6.24 22.47
N ARG A 388 -3.54 7.51 22.75
CA ARG A 388 -3.38 8.08 24.09
C ARG A 388 -4.28 7.40 25.12
N ALA A 389 -5.52 7.08 24.76
CA ALA A 389 -6.44 6.37 25.64
C ALA A 389 -5.96 4.92 25.89
N ARG A 390 -5.42 4.24 24.87
CA ARG A 390 -4.80 2.92 24.99
C ARG A 390 -3.59 2.95 25.91
N GLU A 391 -2.71 3.94 25.74
CA GLU A 391 -1.54 4.12 26.59
C GLU A 391 -1.91 4.39 28.04
N ALA A 392 -2.89 5.27 28.29
CA ALA A 392 -3.41 5.53 29.63
C ALA A 392 -4.02 4.28 30.28
N MET A 393 -4.77 3.49 29.51
CA MET A 393 -5.32 2.22 29.97
C MET A 393 -4.21 1.22 30.36
N ASN A 394 -3.19 1.08 29.52
CA ASN A 394 -2.06 0.18 29.78
C ASN A 394 -1.25 0.63 30.99
N ALA A 395 -0.90 1.92 31.08
CA ALA A 395 -0.20 2.47 32.24
C ALA A 395 -0.99 2.30 33.54
N ALA A 396 -2.33 2.44 33.48
CA ALA A 396 -3.19 2.17 34.62
C ALA A 396 -3.24 0.68 34.99
N ALA A 397 -3.20 -0.22 34.00
CA ALA A 397 -3.15 -1.67 34.21
C ALA A 397 -1.81 -2.11 34.83
N ASP A 398 -0.69 -1.58 34.35
CA ASP A 398 0.65 -1.86 34.88
C ASP A 398 0.83 -1.39 36.33
N ALA A 399 0.05 -0.38 36.73
CA ALA A 399 0.07 0.15 38.10
C ALA A 399 -0.76 -0.69 39.09
N VAL A 400 -1.56 -1.66 38.64
CA VAL A 400 -2.35 -2.54 39.51
C VAL A 400 -1.47 -3.66 40.05
N GLN A 401 -1.50 -3.87 41.36
CA GLN A 401 -0.87 -5.03 42.01
C GLN A 401 -1.75 -6.28 41.83
N TRP A 402 -1.70 -6.86 40.63
CA TRP A 402 -2.53 -8.01 40.24
C TRP A 402 -2.32 -9.23 41.14
N GLU A 403 -1.13 -9.38 41.73
CA GLU A 403 -0.81 -10.41 42.71
C GLU A 403 -1.70 -10.39 43.96
N HIS A 404 -2.29 -9.24 44.30
CA HIS A 404 -3.18 -9.06 45.45
C HIS A 404 -4.67 -9.02 45.09
N TYR A 405 -5.02 -9.20 43.80
CA TYR A 405 -6.41 -9.05 43.34
C TYR A 405 -7.37 -10.06 43.98
N GLU A 406 -6.95 -11.33 44.10
CA GLU A 406 -7.78 -12.38 44.68
C GLU A 406 -8.05 -12.15 46.17
N ASP A 407 -7.03 -11.74 46.93
CA ASP A 407 -7.15 -11.39 48.35
C ASP A 407 -7.99 -10.12 48.54
N TRP A 408 -7.83 -9.13 47.67
CA TRP A 408 -8.65 -7.92 47.65
C TRP A 408 -10.13 -8.28 47.44
N ARG A 409 -10.42 -9.13 46.43
CA ARG A 409 -11.77 -9.59 46.11
C ARG A 409 -12.39 -10.41 47.25
N ALA A 410 -11.58 -11.15 48.00
CA ALA A 410 -12.00 -11.93 49.16
C ALA A 410 -12.11 -11.11 50.46
N GLY A 411 -11.73 -9.83 50.45
CA GLY A 411 -11.69 -9.00 51.66
C GLY A 411 -10.64 -9.45 52.68
N GLN A 412 -9.54 -10.04 52.21
CA GLN A 412 -8.49 -10.65 53.03
C GLN A 412 -7.25 -9.75 53.20
N LEU A 413 -7.20 -8.61 52.51
CA LEU A 413 -6.09 -7.66 52.61
C LEU A 413 -6.20 -6.79 53.86
N GLU A 414 -5.05 -6.36 54.39
CA GLU A 414 -5.00 -5.29 55.38
C GLU A 414 -5.54 -3.98 54.79
N THR A 415 -6.24 -3.18 55.61
CA THR A 415 -6.98 -1.99 55.16
C THR A 415 -6.17 -1.02 54.30
N ALA A 416 -4.89 -0.79 54.62
CA ALA A 416 -4.05 0.13 53.85
C ALA A 416 -3.73 -0.40 52.44
N LEU A 417 -3.48 -1.70 52.31
CA LEU A 417 -3.23 -2.38 51.05
C LEU A 417 -4.54 -2.53 50.25
N GLU A 418 -5.64 -2.89 50.91
CA GLU A 418 -6.99 -2.94 50.32
C GLU A 418 -7.38 -1.62 49.66
N GLN A 419 -7.19 -0.50 50.36
CA GLN A 419 -7.45 0.84 49.82
C GLN A 419 -6.54 1.19 48.64
N THR A 420 -5.29 0.71 48.65
CA THR A 420 -4.33 0.96 47.58
C THR A 420 -4.72 0.21 46.31
N VAL A 421 -4.96 -1.09 46.41
CA VAL A 421 -5.43 -1.94 45.30
C VAL A 421 -6.78 -1.44 44.78
N GLY A 422 -7.71 -1.09 45.67
CA GLY A 422 -9.01 -0.53 45.28
C GLY A 422 -8.91 0.78 44.46
N ARG A 423 -8.01 1.70 44.85
CA ARG A 423 -7.76 2.93 44.05
C ARG A 423 -7.12 2.63 42.70
N GLN A 424 -6.18 1.69 42.63
CA GLN A 424 -5.54 1.28 41.38
C GLN A 424 -6.55 0.66 40.43
N LEU A 425 -7.39 -0.27 40.92
CA LEU A 425 -8.46 -0.90 40.15
C LEU A 425 -9.48 0.12 39.64
N SER A 426 -9.91 1.07 40.49
CA SER A 426 -10.83 2.14 40.05
C SER A 426 -10.23 2.95 38.90
N ARG A 427 -8.96 3.35 39.00
CA ARG A 427 -8.26 4.09 37.94
C ARG A 427 -8.16 3.28 36.65
N TRP A 428 -7.84 1.99 36.75
CA TRP A 428 -7.81 1.10 35.59
C TRP A 428 -9.18 0.95 34.94
N LEU A 429 -10.25 0.78 35.72
CA LEU A 429 -11.63 0.70 35.20
C LEU A 429 -12.05 2.00 34.51
N ASP A 430 -11.73 3.17 35.08
CA ASP A 430 -12.00 4.48 34.48
C ASP A 430 -11.23 4.65 33.15
N ALA A 431 -9.94 4.29 33.13
CA ALA A 431 -9.11 4.37 31.93
C ALA A 431 -9.58 3.40 30.83
N ARG A 432 -9.99 2.18 31.21
CA ARG A 432 -10.58 1.18 30.29
C ARG A 432 -11.91 1.68 29.72
N ALA A 433 -12.76 2.31 30.53
CA ALA A 433 -14.01 2.89 30.07
C ALA A 433 -13.77 4.06 29.10
N ALA A 434 -12.80 4.93 29.38
CA ALA A 434 -12.40 6.01 28.48
C ALA A 434 -11.87 5.48 27.14
N PHE A 435 -11.01 4.45 27.17
CA PHE A 435 -10.52 3.77 25.97
C PHE A 435 -11.65 3.16 25.14
N ALA A 436 -12.59 2.45 25.79
CA ALA A 436 -13.75 1.88 25.12
C ALA A 436 -14.65 2.96 24.48
N ALA A 437 -14.78 4.13 25.12
CA ALA A 437 -15.60 5.23 24.64
C ALA A 437 -15.03 5.96 23.41
N GLU A 438 -13.71 5.97 23.21
CA GLU A 438 -13.10 6.55 22.00
C GLU A 438 -13.50 5.79 20.73
N GLY A 439 -13.70 4.47 20.84
CA GLY A 439 -14.01 3.59 19.72
C GLY A 439 -12.84 3.39 18.75
N LEU A 440 -12.86 2.26 18.03
CA LEU A 440 -11.80 1.92 17.08
C LEU A 440 -11.70 2.98 15.96
N PRO A 441 -10.53 3.55 15.69
CA PRO A 441 -10.31 4.41 14.55
C PRO A 441 -10.60 3.67 13.25
N ARG A 442 -11.09 4.40 12.25
CA ARG A 442 -11.38 3.81 10.94
C ARG A 442 -10.16 3.10 10.34
N ALA A 443 -8.97 3.68 10.50
CA ALA A 443 -7.71 3.11 10.03
C ALA A 443 -7.37 1.75 10.66
N GLN A 444 -7.90 1.43 11.84
CA GLN A 444 -7.77 0.10 12.46
C GLN A 444 -8.92 -0.83 12.02
N ARG A 445 -10.12 -0.31 11.73
CA ARG A 445 -11.22 -1.13 11.22
C ARG A 445 -11.01 -1.60 9.77
N ILE A 446 -10.49 -0.73 8.89
CA ILE A 446 -10.35 -1.00 7.45
C ILE A 446 -9.29 -2.07 7.18
N ALA A 447 -8.15 -2.04 7.90
CA ALA A 447 -7.05 -2.97 7.66
C ALA A 447 -7.50 -4.42 7.91
N ASP A 448 -8.43 -4.60 8.85
CA ASP A 448 -8.76 -5.91 9.40
C ASP A 448 -10.08 -6.49 8.91
N SER A 449 -10.89 -5.83 8.07
CA SER A 449 -12.26 -6.30 7.80
C SER A 449 -12.77 -5.97 6.41
N ALA A 450 -13.21 -6.98 5.66
CA ALA A 450 -13.90 -6.82 4.37
C ALA A 450 -15.16 -5.96 4.44
N LEU A 451 -15.82 -5.92 5.61
CA LEU A 451 -17.05 -5.14 5.83
C LEU A 451 -16.75 -3.65 6.05
N ASP A 452 -15.53 -3.35 6.53
CA ASP A 452 -15.06 -1.98 6.79
C ASP A 452 -14.15 -1.45 5.67
N GLN A 453 -13.79 -2.31 4.71
CA GLN A 453 -13.15 -1.87 3.47
C GLN A 453 -14.08 -0.89 2.76
N PRO A 454 -13.62 0.32 2.40
CA PRO A 454 -14.43 1.23 1.63
C PRO A 454 -14.92 0.52 0.36
N GLY A 455 -16.22 0.66 0.05
CA GLY A 455 -16.80 0.13 -1.18
C GLY A 455 -16.07 0.62 -2.45
N PRO A 456 -16.53 0.24 -3.66
CA PRO A 456 -15.77 -0.17 -4.86
C PRO A 456 -14.61 0.69 -5.42
N ALA A 457 -14.21 1.78 -4.78
CA ALA A 457 -13.04 2.63 -5.07
C ALA A 457 -12.06 2.69 -3.87
N ALA A 458 -11.77 1.53 -3.24
CA ALA A 458 -11.14 1.43 -1.93
C ALA A 458 -9.79 2.15 -1.79
N VAL A 459 -9.05 2.24 -2.90
CA VAL A 459 -7.82 3.00 -3.06
C VAL A 459 -7.98 3.83 -4.33
N ASN A 460 -7.76 5.13 -4.25
CA ASN A 460 -7.64 5.97 -5.44
C ASN A 460 -6.18 5.87 -5.95
N PRO A 461 -5.94 5.21 -7.11
CA PRO A 461 -4.60 4.98 -7.61
C PRO A 461 -3.89 6.28 -7.99
N GLN A 462 -4.62 7.31 -8.44
CA GLN A 462 -4.04 8.62 -8.73
C GLN A 462 -3.56 9.30 -7.45
N ALA A 463 -4.34 9.20 -6.36
CA ALA A 463 -3.96 9.73 -5.07
C ALA A 463 -2.73 9.00 -4.50
N ALA A 464 -2.68 7.67 -4.60
CA ALA A 464 -1.50 6.89 -4.22
C ALA A 464 -0.27 7.26 -5.06
N MET A 465 -0.44 7.44 -6.38
CA MET A 465 0.64 7.83 -7.29
C MET A 465 1.19 9.23 -6.98
N ARG A 466 0.34 10.17 -6.54
CA ARG A 466 0.81 11.48 -6.06
C ARG A 466 1.76 11.36 -4.86
N ILE A 467 1.44 10.49 -3.90
CA ILE A 467 2.36 10.21 -2.77
C ILE A 467 3.67 9.60 -3.27
N ALA A 468 3.59 8.64 -4.20
CA ALA A 468 4.77 8.03 -4.80
C ALA A 468 5.65 9.06 -5.54
N ASN A 469 5.03 10.06 -6.20
CA ASN A 469 5.73 11.18 -6.84
C ASN A 469 6.48 12.04 -5.83
N VAL A 470 5.81 12.42 -4.75
CA VAL A 470 6.40 13.21 -3.67
C VAL A 470 7.57 12.47 -3.03
N ALA A 471 7.38 11.19 -2.69
CA ALA A 471 8.42 10.35 -2.10
C ALA A 471 9.64 10.21 -3.03
N HIS A 472 9.42 9.88 -4.32
CA HIS A 472 10.50 9.77 -5.30
C HIS A 472 11.25 11.10 -5.48
N ALA A 473 10.54 12.22 -5.61
CA ALA A 473 11.15 13.53 -5.78
C ALA A 473 12.01 13.92 -4.57
N ALA A 474 11.51 13.69 -3.36
CA ALA A 474 12.24 14.00 -2.13
C ALA A 474 13.49 13.12 -1.95
N VAL A 475 13.35 11.82 -2.20
CA VAL A 475 14.47 10.85 -2.16
C VAL A 475 15.51 11.17 -3.22
N LEU A 476 15.10 11.61 -4.41
CA LEU A 476 16.03 12.00 -5.47
C LEU A 476 16.76 13.32 -5.15
N ALA A 477 16.10 14.26 -4.46
CA ALA A 477 16.67 15.55 -4.05
C ALA A 477 17.83 15.36 -3.04
N LEU A 478 17.55 14.95 -1.80
CA LEU A 478 18.00 13.61 -1.40
C LEU A 478 19.41 13.15 -1.79
N LEU A 479 19.41 12.15 -2.67
CA LEU A 479 20.58 11.49 -3.23
C LEU A 479 21.48 12.39 -4.08
N ARG A 480 21.00 13.53 -4.58
CA ARG A 480 21.80 14.47 -5.40
C ARG A 480 22.63 15.42 -4.55
N GLU A 481 22.33 15.55 -3.27
CA GLU A 481 23.12 16.35 -2.36
C GLU A 481 24.47 15.65 -2.11
N GLU A 482 25.56 16.41 -2.12
CA GLU A 482 26.87 15.86 -1.78
C GLU A 482 26.85 15.22 -0.38
N ALA A 483 27.67 14.19 -0.18
CA ALA A 483 27.94 13.67 1.16
C ALA A 483 28.61 14.77 1.99
N ALA A 484 27.84 15.33 2.94
CA ALA A 484 28.33 16.32 3.90
C ALA A 484 29.27 15.68 4.93
#